data_AF-A0A124IXE2-F1
#
_entry.id   AF-A0A124IXE2-F1
#
_cell.length_a   1.000
_cell.length_b   1.000
_cell.length_c   1.000
_cell.angle_alpha   90.00
_cell.angle_beta   90.00
_cell.angle_gamma   90.00
#
_symmetry.space_group_name_H-M   'P 1'
#
loop_
_entity.id
_entity.type
_entity.pdbx_description
1 polymer ?
#
loop_
_entity_poly.entity_id
_entity_poly.type
_entity_poly.pdbx_seq_one_letter_code
_entity_poly.pdbx_strand_id
1 'polypeptide(L)'
;MTKLSELNIYNAHPWAVPVVPDVTDPYFAQPMPWQFTEPVLELIKQMYTEVENFFKSRNLPMEIVIYEVKDVFGRLDISSLTPHSEIAAIFNKYTELSKDYA
;
A
#
# COMPACT_ATOMS: atom_id res chain seq x y z
N MET A 1 -14.85 -13.87 -11.17
CA MET A 1 -14.06 -13.15 -10.17
C MET A 1 -14.08 -11.68 -10.53
N THR A 2 -14.39 -10.80 -9.58
CA THR A 2 -14.33 -9.35 -9.80
C THR A 2 -12.87 -8.97 -10.08
N LYS A 3 -12.60 -8.24 -11.16
CA LYS A 3 -11.24 -7.79 -11.52
C LYS A 3 -10.65 -7.00 -10.34
N LEU A 4 -9.41 -7.30 -9.95
CA LEU A 4 -8.73 -6.50 -8.92
C LEU A 4 -8.62 -5.05 -9.40
N SER A 5 -8.85 -4.12 -8.49
CA SER A 5 -8.68 -2.69 -8.71
C SER A 5 -8.25 -2.04 -7.41
N GLU A 6 -7.62 -0.88 -7.53
CA GLU A 6 -7.26 0.00 -6.41
C GLU A 6 -8.46 0.19 -5.45
N LEU A 7 -9.62 0.59 -5.99
CA LEU A 7 -10.84 0.80 -5.21
C LEU A 7 -11.28 -0.47 -4.45
N ASN A 8 -11.21 -1.64 -5.08
CA ASN A 8 -11.60 -2.90 -4.43
C ASN A 8 -10.63 -3.28 -3.31
N ILE A 9 -9.33 -3.04 -3.50
CA ILE A 9 -8.31 -3.27 -2.47
C ILE A 9 -8.53 -2.33 -1.29
N TYR A 10 -8.74 -1.04 -1.53
CA TYR A 10 -8.99 -0.07 -0.45
C TYR A 10 -10.30 -0.32 0.30
N ASN A 11 -11.35 -0.76 -0.40
CA ASN A 11 -12.59 -1.17 0.28
C ASN A 11 -12.37 -2.37 1.21
N ALA A 12 -11.45 -3.28 0.88
CA ALA A 12 -11.08 -4.41 1.74
C ALA A 12 -10.10 -4.02 2.86
N HIS A 13 -9.28 -3.00 2.64
CA HIS A 13 -8.24 -2.53 3.56
C HIS A 13 -8.31 -1.00 3.77
N PRO A 14 -9.34 -0.46 4.46
CA PRO A 14 -9.59 0.98 4.51
C PRO A 14 -8.47 1.79 5.17
N TRP A 15 -7.69 1.18 6.06
CA TRP A 15 -6.55 1.81 6.73
C TRP A 15 -5.41 2.16 5.76
N ALA A 16 -5.36 1.51 4.60
CA ALA A 16 -4.28 1.66 3.63
C ALA A 16 -4.54 2.80 2.62
N VAL A 17 -5.68 3.48 2.70
CA VAL A 17 -5.98 4.64 1.85
C VAL A 17 -4.97 5.76 2.19
N PRO A 18 -4.21 6.26 1.20
CA PRO A 18 -3.20 7.28 1.44
C PRO A 18 -3.80 8.57 2.01
N VAL A 19 -3.11 9.15 2.99
CA VAL A 19 -3.49 10.44 3.56
C VAL A 19 -3.02 11.54 2.61
N VAL A 20 -3.97 12.30 2.07
CA VAL A 20 -3.69 13.51 1.31
C VAL A 20 -3.43 14.64 2.30
N PRO A 21 -2.23 15.25 2.33
CA PRO A 21 -1.96 16.38 3.21
C PRO A 21 -2.87 17.56 2.83
N ASP A 22 -3.43 18.22 3.84
CA ASP A 22 -4.21 19.45 3.66
C ASP A 22 -3.27 20.62 3.37
N VAL A 23 -2.85 20.72 2.11
CA VAL A 23 -2.05 21.82 1.59
C VAL A 23 -2.92 22.71 0.71
N THR A 24 -2.87 24.02 0.97
CA THR A 24 -3.62 25.06 0.24
C THR A 24 -3.20 25.22 -1.23
N ASP A 25 -2.22 24.44 -1.68
CA ASP A 25 -1.63 24.54 -3.00
C ASP A 25 -2.16 23.42 -3.92
N PRO A 26 -2.92 23.75 -4.98
CA PRO A 26 -3.56 22.78 -5.87
C PRO A 26 -2.58 21.93 -6.69
N TYR A 27 -1.28 22.23 -6.64
CA TYR A 27 -0.23 21.50 -7.37
C TYR A 27 0.38 20.33 -6.60
N PHE A 28 0.12 20.20 -5.29
CA PHE A 28 0.54 19.03 -4.53
C PHE A 28 -0.44 17.87 -4.74
N ALA A 29 -0.26 17.25 -5.90
CA ALA A 29 -0.54 15.86 -6.25
C ALA A 29 -1.96 15.36 -5.95
N GLN A 30 -2.84 15.46 -6.95
CA GLN A 30 -3.88 14.44 -7.07
C GLN A 30 -3.19 13.08 -7.23
N PRO A 31 -3.50 12.07 -6.38
CA PRO A 31 -2.94 10.74 -6.53
C PRO A 31 -3.24 10.23 -7.95
N MET A 32 -2.21 9.86 -8.70
CA MET A 32 -2.44 9.20 -9.99
C MET A 32 -3.06 7.83 -9.71
N PRO A 33 -4.11 7.43 -10.45
CA PRO A 33 -4.68 6.10 -10.32
C PRO A 33 -3.61 5.02 -10.54
N TRP A 34 -3.70 3.92 -9.80
CA TRP A 34 -2.74 2.83 -9.94
C TRP A 34 -2.72 2.27 -11.37
N GLN A 35 -1.52 2.19 -11.94
CA GLN A 35 -1.26 1.57 -13.24
C GLN A 35 -0.62 0.17 -13.13
N PHE A 36 -0.65 -0.41 -11.93
CA PHE A 36 -0.07 -1.71 -11.66
C PHE A 36 -0.71 -2.83 -12.48
N THR A 37 0.12 -3.81 -12.85
CA THR A 37 -0.34 -5.06 -13.45
C THR A 37 -1.14 -5.88 -12.43
N GLU A 38 -1.99 -6.79 -12.91
CA GLU A 38 -2.82 -7.64 -12.04
C GLU A 38 -1.99 -8.47 -11.02
N PRO A 39 -0.82 -9.05 -11.37
CA PRO A 39 0.05 -9.69 -10.38
C PRO A 39 0.52 -8.75 -9.26
N VAL A 40 0.87 -7.50 -9.59
CA VAL A 40 1.30 -6.51 -8.59
C VAL A 40 0.12 -6.09 -7.70
N LEU A 41 -1.09 -5.97 -8.26
CA LEU A 41 -2.29 -5.73 -7.46
C LEU A 41 -2.55 -6.86 -6.45
N GLU A 42 -2.34 -8.12 -6.83
CA GLU A 42 -2.42 -9.25 -5.90
C GLU A 42 -1.33 -9.20 -4.82
N LEU A 43 -0.10 -8.80 -5.17
CA LEU A 43 0.96 -8.57 -4.17
C LEU A 43 0.57 -7.50 -3.16
N ILE A 44 0.01 -6.36 -3.61
CA ILE A 44 -0.44 -5.29 -2.72
C ILE A 44 -1.54 -5.79 -1.77
N LYS A 45 -2.50 -6.57 -2.27
CA LYS A 45 -3.56 -7.15 -1.45
C LYS A 45 -3.01 -8.15 -0.40
N GLN A 46 -2.07 -9.00 -0.80
CA GLN A 46 -1.41 -9.93 0.12
C GLN A 46 -0.62 -9.18 1.20
N MET A 47 0.12 -8.14 0.80
CA MET A 47 0.85 -7.25 1.69
C MET A 47 -0.05 -6.61 2.74
N TYR A 48 -1.17 -6.01 2.35
CA TYR A 48 -2.11 -5.41 3.31
C TYR A 48 -2.72 -6.45 4.24
N THR A 49 -3.02 -7.64 3.74
CA THR A 49 -3.49 -8.76 4.58
C THR A 49 -2.43 -9.20 5.59
N GLU A 50 -1.15 -9.27 5.19
CA GLU A 50 -0.04 -9.64 6.07
C GLU A 50 0.16 -8.58 7.18
N VAL A 51 0.06 -7.29 6.83
CA VAL A 51 0.07 -6.19 7.80
C VAL A 51 -1.07 -6.30 8.80
N GLU A 52 -2.31 -6.53 8.35
CA GLU A 52 -3.44 -6.72 9.27
C GLU A 52 -3.26 -7.91 10.20
N ASN A 53 -2.73 -9.01 9.68
CA ASN A 53 -2.46 -10.20 10.47
C ASN A 53 -1.39 -9.94 11.53
N PHE A 54 -0.37 -9.12 11.24
CA PHE A 54 0.61 -8.68 12.22
C PHE A 54 -0.07 -7.99 13.42
N PHE A 55 -0.91 -6.99 13.17
CA PHE A 55 -1.60 -6.27 14.25
C PHE A 55 -2.62 -7.15 14.99
N LYS A 56 -3.43 -7.92 14.25
CA LYS A 56 -4.43 -8.84 14.81
C LYS A 56 -3.79 -9.90 15.71
N SER A 57 -2.71 -10.54 15.26
CA SER A 57 -2.03 -11.60 16.01
C SER A 57 -1.39 -11.11 17.32
N ARG A 58 -1.05 -9.82 17.39
CA ARG A 58 -0.47 -9.18 18.56
C ARG A 58 -1.48 -8.38 19.39
N ASN A 59 -2.74 -8.38 18.98
CA ASN A 59 -3.80 -7.57 19.60
C ASN A 59 -3.42 -6.08 19.73
N LEU A 60 -2.78 -5.54 18.69
CA LEU A 60 -2.34 -4.15 18.61
C LEU A 60 -3.28 -3.33 17.72
N PRO A 61 -3.45 -2.02 18.00
CA PRO A 61 -4.15 -1.12 17.09
C PRO A 61 -3.33 -0.92 15.81
N MET A 62 -4.01 -0.65 14.69
CA MET A 62 -3.36 -0.32 13.42
C MET A 62 -2.67 1.04 13.53
N GLU A 63 -1.34 1.04 13.56
CA GLU A 63 -0.50 2.23 13.70
C GLU A 63 0.40 2.41 12.47
N ILE A 64 -0.23 2.79 11.35
CA ILE A 64 0.45 3.08 10.09
C ILE A 64 -0.25 4.28 9.44
N VAL A 65 0.55 5.15 8.84
CA VAL A 65 0.10 6.15 7.88
C VAL A 65 0.75 5.86 6.54
N ILE A 66 -0.04 5.72 5.48
CA ILE A 66 0.46 5.63 4.11
C ILE A 66 0.30 7.01 3.47
N TYR A 67 1.36 7.52 2.85
CA TYR A 67 1.35 8.79 2.12
C TYR A 67 1.17 8.58 0.63
N GLU A 68 1.75 7.52 0.09
CA GLU A 68 1.71 7.24 -1.34
C GLU A 68 1.98 5.77 -1.61
N VAL A 69 1.29 5.22 -2.62
CA VAL A 69 1.59 3.93 -3.24
C VAL A 69 1.61 4.16 -4.74
N LYS A 70 2.75 3.90 -5.38
CA LYS A 70 2.95 4.26 -6.79
C LYS A 70 3.82 3.24 -7.52
N ASP A 71 3.71 3.27 -8.83
CA ASP A 71 4.61 2.56 -9.73
C ASP A 71 5.84 3.44 -10.02
N VAL A 72 7.03 2.92 -9.75
CA VAL A 72 8.32 3.54 -10.08
C VAL A 72 9.11 2.58 -10.96
N PHE A 73 9.09 2.82 -12.27
CA PHE A 73 9.78 2.00 -13.28
C PHE A 73 9.35 0.51 -13.24
N GLY A 74 8.04 0.25 -13.19
CA GLY A 74 7.45 -1.08 -13.13
C GLY A 74 7.43 -1.70 -11.73
N ARG A 75 7.84 -0.95 -10.71
CA ARG A 75 8.04 -1.46 -9.34
C ARG A 75 7.08 -0.78 -8.36
N LEU A 76 6.59 -1.56 -7.40
CA LEU A 76 5.83 -1.05 -6.29
C LEU A 76 6.73 -0.21 -5.38
N ASP A 77 6.34 1.04 -5.13
CA ASP A 77 6.96 1.92 -4.13
C ASP A 77 5.89 2.43 -3.16
N ILE A 78 6.23 2.41 -1.86
CA ILE A 78 5.30 2.73 -0.77
C ILE A 78 5.98 3.71 0.18
N SER A 79 5.41 4.90 0.27
CA SER A 79 5.79 5.89 1.27
C SER A 79 4.86 5.77 2.48
N SER A 80 5.42 5.46 3.65
CA SER A 80 4.64 5.25 4.87
C SER A 80 5.41 5.64 6.13
N LEU A 81 4.68 5.83 7.23
CA LEU A 81 5.18 6.05 8.57
C LEU A 81 4.54 5.04 9.52
N THR A 82 5.36 4.33 10.28
CA THR A 82 4.93 3.38 11.31
C THR A 82 6.03 3.24 12.38
N PRO A 83 5.69 3.07 13.66
CA PRO A 83 6.66 2.77 14.71
C PRO A 83 7.10 1.29 14.70
N HIS A 84 6.45 0.42 13.91
CA HIS A 84 6.66 -1.03 13.91
C HIS A 84 7.63 -1.44 12.80
N SER A 85 8.86 -1.81 13.17
CA SER A 85 9.91 -2.21 12.21
C SER A 85 9.52 -3.40 11.33
N GLU A 86 8.70 -4.31 11.86
CA GLU A 86 8.19 -5.48 11.15
C GLU A 86 7.26 -5.10 10.00
N ILE A 87 6.51 -4.00 10.13
CA ILE A 87 5.68 -3.47 9.05
C ILE A 87 6.55 -2.94 7.92
N ALA A 88 7.61 -2.18 8.25
CA ALA A 88 8.57 -1.71 7.25
C ALA A 88 9.24 -2.90 6.51
N ALA A 89 9.54 -3.99 7.22
CA ALA A 89 10.06 -5.20 6.62
C ALA A 89 9.05 -5.88 5.68
N ILE A 90 7.76 -5.89 6.02
CA ILE A 90 6.69 -6.39 5.14
C ILE A 90 6.64 -5.55 3.85
N PHE A 91 6.60 -4.21 3.95
CA PHE A 91 6.59 -3.36 2.76
C PHE A 91 7.82 -3.55 1.87
N ASN A 92 9.01 -3.68 2.47
CA ASN A 92 10.23 -3.97 1.72
C ASN A 92 10.16 -5.33 1.03
N LYS A 93 9.66 -6.38 1.69
CA LYS A 93 9.49 -7.71 1.10
C LYS A 93 8.64 -7.65 -0.17
N TYR A 94 7.48 -6.98 -0.14
CA TYR A 94 6.60 -6.91 -1.32
C TYR A 94 7.10 -5.95 -2.40
N THR A 95 7.80 -4.89 -2.01
CA THR A 95 8.54 -4.02 -2.93
C THR A 95 9.57 -4.85 -3.73
N GLU A 96 10.35 -5.69 -3.06
CA GLU A 96 11.30 -6.59 -3.72
C GLU A 96 10.60 -7.62 -4.62
N LEU A 97 9.53 -8.27 -4.16
CA LEU A 97 8.76 -9.23 -4.96
C LEU A 97 8.14 -8.60 -6.21
N SER A 98 7.76 -7.31 -6.15
CA SER A 98 7.18 -6.63 -7.32
C SER A 98 8.15 -6.52 -8.49
N LYS A 99 9.46 -6.59 -8.25
CA LYS A 99 10.50 -6.50 -9.29
C LYS A 99 10.43 -7.65 -10.30
N ASP A 100 9.88 -8.80 -9.91
CA ASP A 100 9.72 -9.95 -10.79
C ASP A 100 8.56 -9.78 -11.79
N TYR A 101 7.75 -8.73 -11.62
CA TYR A 101 6.60 -8.40 -12.45
C TYR A 101 6.74 -7.05 -13.18
N ALA A 102 7.93 -6.44 -13.11
CA ALA A 102 8.30 -5.18 -13.75
C ALA A 102 8.73 -5.37 -15.21
#